data_AF-A0A2G5MWN0-F1
#
_entry.id   AF-A0A2G5MWN0-F1
#
_cell.length_a   1.000
_cell.length_b   1.000
_cell.length_c   1.000
_cell.angle_alpha   90.00
_cell.angle_beta   90.00
_cell.angle_gamma   90.00
#
_symmetry.space_group_name_H-M   'P 1'
#
loop_
_entity.id
_entity.type
_entity.pdbx_description
1 polymer ?
#
loop_
_entity_poly.entity_id
_entity_poly.type
_entity_poly.pdbx_seq_one_letter_code
_entity_poly.pdbx_strand_id
1 'polypeptide(L)'
;MNDRARSKQISIRVNDVEHALIKNTAAISGLDLNCFILHLITSKVTKVIEVRNDKFVDVCERHYEALKKQANNLNQIAKVVNSTKMLTDEQFSTLASIGRNIEKLIHLLEAHTQRTELVNNQHPIKKS
;
A
#
# COMPACT_ATOMS: atom_id res chain seq x y z
N MET A 1 28.23 33.80 -10.93
CA MET A 1 26.81 34.17 -11.06
C MET A 1 26.03 33.27 -10.11
N ASN A 2 25.26 33.87 -9.20
CA ASN A 2 24.56 33.19 -8.10
C ASN A 2 23.30 32.51 -8.65
N ASP A 3 23.32 31.19 -8.82
CA ASP A 3 22.12 30.40 -9.13
C ASP A 3 21.24 30.29 -7.88
N ARG A 4 20.50 31.36 -7.57
CA ARG A 4 19.40 31.30 -6.58
C ARG A 4 18.20 30.64 -7.25
N ALA A 5 18.27 29.33 -7.45
CA ALA A 5 17.20 28.53 -8.07
C ALA A 5 15.84 28.64 -7.36
N ARG A 6 15.81 29.12 -6.10
CA ARG A 6 14.59 29.37 -5.31
C ARG A 6 14.60 30.80 -4.76
N SER A 7 13.97 31.72 -5.47
CA SER A 7 13.96 33.17 -5.16
C SER A 7 12.72 33.66 -4.41
N LYS A 8 11.77 32.76 -4.12
CA LYS A 8 10.50 33.07 -3.45
C LYS A 8 10.43 32.38 -2.09
N GLN A 9 9.91 33.10 -1.09
CA GLN A 9 9.69 32.59 0.26
C GLN A 9 8.20 32.51 0.55
N ILE A 10 7.79 31.41 1.18
CA ILE A 10 6.44 31.22 1.73
C ILE A 10 6.59 31.09 3.24
N SER A 11 5.77 31.81 4.00
CA SER A 11 5.74 31.73 5.46
C SER A 11 4.36 31.26 5.90
N ILE A 12 4.32 30.28 6.80
CA ILE A 12 3.07 29.72 7.36
C ILE A 12 3.18 29.83 8.88
N ARG A 13 2.12 30.28 9.54
CA ARG A 13 1.99 30.24 10.99
C ARG A 13 1.25 28.97 11.38
N VAL A 14 1.79 28.25 12.35
CA VAL A 14 1.24 27.02 12.90
C VAL A 14 1.28 27.11 14.42
N ASN A 15 0.38 26.41 15.10
CA ASN A 15 0.44 26.24 16.55
C ASN A 15 1.44 25.13 16.93
N ASP A 16 1.71 24.98 18.23
CA ASP A 16 2.72 24.04 18.73
C ASP A 16 2.41 22.58 18.38
N VAL A 17 1.12 22.21 18.37
CA VAL A 17 0.67 20.85 18.04
C VAL A 17 0.92 20.55 16.56
N GLU A 18 0.53 21.49 15.69
CA GLU A 18 0.76 21.41 14.24
C GLU A 18 2.25 21.36 13.92
N HIS A 19 3.05 22.19 14.59
CA HIS A 19 4.51 22.20 14.41
C HIS A 19 5.15 20.86 14.81
N ALA A 20 4.76 20.30 15.96
CA ALA A 20 5.24 19.00 16.40
C ALA A 20 4.86 17.88 15.42
N LEU A 21 3.62 17.92 14.91
CA LEU A 21 3.12 16.95 13.95
C LEU A 21 3.89 17.00 12.62
N ILE A 22 4.10 18.19 12.07
CA ILE A 22 4.84 18.35 10.81
C ILE A 22 6.30 17.90 10.99
N LYS A 23 6.93 18.26 12.13
CA LYS A 23 8.32 17.87 12.42
C LYS A 23 8.49 16.36 12.55
N ASN A 24 7.59 15.69 13.26
CA ASN A 24 7.61 14.23 13.39
C ASN A 24 7.38 13.54 12.04
N THR A 25 6.46 14.05 11.24
CA THR A 25 6.15 13.47 9.91
C THR A 25 7.33 13.63 8.96
N ALA A 26 7.99 14.80 8.96
CA ALA A 26 9.22 15.01 8.20
C ALA A 26 10.33 14.03 8.63
N ALA A 27 10.53 13.85 9.93
CA ALA A 27 11.53 12.90 10.45
C ALA A 27 11.27 11.46 10.01
N ILE A 28 10.01 11.01 10.02
CA ILE A 28 9.61 9.67 9.54
C ILE A 28 9.91 9.51 8.04
N SER A 29 9.71 10.57 7.24
CA SER A 29 9.99 10.55 5.80
C SER A 29 11.49 10.55 5.45
N GLY A 30 12.37 10.76 6.42
CA GLY A 30 13.81 10.89 6.20
C GLY A 30 14.23 12.20 5.50
N LEU A 31 13.31 13.14 5.34
CA LEU A 31 13.55 14.45 4.73
C LEU A 31 13.72 15.52 5.80
N ASP A 32 14.55 16.52 5.54
CA ASP A 32 14.53 17.75 6.32
C ASP A 32 13.19 18.49 6.09
N LEU A 33 12.80 19.32 7.05
CA LEU A 33 11.50 19.99 7.06
C LEU A 33 11.24 20.81 5.79
N ASN A 34 12.26 21.50 5.26
CA ASN A 34 12.09 22.34 4.06
C ASN A 34 11.91 21.46 2.81
N CYS A 35 12.72 20.40 2.67
CA CYS A 35 12.55 19.44 1.57
C CYS A 35 11.23 18.68 1.67
N PHE A 36 10.78 18.34 2.87
CA PHE A 36 9.49 17.70 3.11
C PHE A 36 8.32 18.58 2.66
N ILE A 37 8.28 19.84 3.11
CA ILE A 37 7.24 20.79 2.71
C ILE A 37 7.24 21.04 1.21
N LEU A 38 8.43 21.20 0.60
CA LEU A 38 8.53 21.38 -0.85
C LEU A 38 8.07 20.13 -1.61
N HIS A 39 8.43 18.93 -1.13
CA HIS A 39 7.97 17.68 -1.72
C HIS A 39 6.44 17.59 -1.66
N LEU A 40 5.80 17.94 -0.54
CA LEU A 40 4.33 17.97 -0.47
C LEU A 40 3.71 18.93 -1.49
N ILE A 41 4.31 20.12 -1.67
CA ILE A 41 3.80 21.15 -2.59
C ILE A 41 4.03 20.76 -4.05
N THR A 42 5.22 20.23 -4.40
CA THR A 42 5.61 19.98 -5.80
C THR A 42 5.08 18.65 -6.33
N SER A 43 4.91 17.65 -5.47
CA SER A 43 4.61 16.29 -5.94
C SER A 43 3.15 16.10 -6.37
N LYS A 44 2.29 17.14 -6.32
CA LYS A 44 0.82 17.03 -6.48
C LYS A 44 0.21 15.90 -5.61
N VAL A 45 0.91 15.50 -4.56
CA VAL A 45 0.48 14.42 -3.71
C VAL A 45 -0.49 15.00 -2.71
N THR A 46 -1.79 14.84 -2.99
CA THR A 46 -2.87 15.08 -2.03
C THR A 46 -2.89 14.06 -0.89
N LYS A 47 -1.97 13.08 -0.87
CA LYS A 47 -1.90 12.03 0.16
C LYS A 47 -0.51 11.36 0.23
N VAL A 48 0.38 11.83 1.10
CA VAL A 48 1.56 11.04 1.53
C VAL A 48 1.29 10.58 2.96
N ILE A 49 0.78 9.36 3.13
CA ILE A 49 1.16 8.53 4.28
C ILE A 49 1.11 7.06 3.82
N GLU A 50 2.25 6.54 3.37
CA GLU A 50 2.58 5.15 3.65
C GLU A 50 3.92 5.17 4.40
N VAL A 51 3.81 5.27 5.73
CA VAL A 51 4.89 4.84 6.61
C VAL A 51 5.06 3.36 6.28
N ARG A 52 6.24 2.95 5.81
CA ARG A 52 6.61 1.53 5.69
C ARG A 52 6.20 0.83 6.98
N ASN A 53 5.06 0.15 6.93
CA ASN A 53 4.53 -0.58 8.06
C ASN A 53 5.12 -1.97 7.91
N ASP A 54 6.26 -2.21 8.55
CA ASP A 54 6.94 -3.50 8.46
C ASP A 54 6.00 -4.67 8.80
N LYS A 55 5.00 -4.45 9.67
CA LYS A 55 3.96 -5.46 9.92
C LYS A 55 3.06 -5.71 8.72
N PHE A 56 2.77 -4.70 7.92
CA PHE A 56 2.00 -4.85 6.68
C PHE A 56 2.86 -5.52 5.59
N VAL A 57 4.13 -5.15 5.48
CA VAL A 57 5.10 -5.82 4.58
C VAL A 57 5.21 -7.30 4.95
N ASP A 58 5.38 -7.65 6.22
CA ASP A 58 5.42 -9.03 6.71
C ASP A 58 4.12 -9.79 6.45
N VAL A 59 2.97 -9.10 6.51
CA VAL A 59 1.66 -9.69 6.15
C VAL A 59 1.62 -9.97 4.65
N CYS A 60 2.01 -9.02 3.81
CA CYS A 60 2.08 -9.18 2.36
C CYS A 60 3.06 -10.29 1.95
N GLU A 61 4.25 -10.35 2.53
CA GLU A 61 5.26 -11.39 2.26
C GLU A 61 4.75 -12.78 2.66
N ARG A 62 4.10 -12.91 3.83
CA ARG A 62 3.48 -14.19 4.24
C ARG A 62 2.38 -14.64 3.29
N HIS A 63 1.55 -13.72 2.82
CA HIS A 63 0.52 -14.04 1.83
C HIS A 63 1.14 -14.38 0.46
N TYR A 64 2.21 -13.69 0.06
CA TYR A 64 2.95 -13.98 -1.16
C TYR A 64 3.56 -15.39 -1.14
N GLU A 65 4.21 -15.78 -0.04
CA GLU A 65 4.77 -17.12 0.10
C GLU A 65 3.69 -18.21 0.14
N ALA A 66 2.52 -17.93 0.73
CA ALA A 66 1.37 -18.83 0.66
C ALA A 66 0.85 -19.01 -0.77
N LEU A 67 0.73 -17.92 -1.54
CA LEU A 67 0.35 -17.95 -2.95
C LEU A 67 1.35 -18.72 -3.80
N LYS A 68 2.65 -18.52 -3.56
CA LYS A 68 3.73 -19.23 -4.27
C LYS A 68 3.64 -20.75 -4.08
N LYS A 69 3.34 -21.21 -2.86
CA LYS A 69 3.09 -22.64 -2.59
C LYS A 69 1.85 -23.15 -3.34
N GLN A 70 0.76 -22.37 -3.37
CA GLN A 70 -0.44 -22.74 -4.12
C GLN A 70 -0.20 -22.80 -5.63
N ALA A 71 0.58 -21.87 -6.19
CA ALA A 71 0.98 -21.87 -7.60
C ALA A 71 1.85 -23.09 -7.94
N ASN A 72 2.76 -23.50 -7.05
CA ASN A 72 3.54 -24.73 -7.23
C ASN A 72 2.64 -25.97 -7.25
N ASN A 73 1.65 -26.05 -6.35
CA ASN A 73 0.68 -27.14 -6.33
C ASN A 73 -0.16 -27.16 -7.61
N LEU A 74 -0.60 -26.00 -8.11
CA LEU A 74 -1.28 -25.87 -9.41
C LEU A 74 -0.41 -26.40 -10.56
N ASN A 75 0.87 -26.02 -10.60
CA ASN A 75 1.80 -26.51 -11.62
C ASN A 75 2.00 -28.02 -11.56
N GLN A 76 2.02 -28.61 -10.36
CA GLN A 76 2.11 -30.07 -10.20
C GLN A 76 0.84 -30.76 -10.70
N ILE A 77 -0.34 -30.24 -10.33
CA ILE A 77 -1.63 -30.76 -10.81
C ILE A 77 -1.70 -30.64 -12.34
N ALA A 78 -1.31 -29.50 -12.91
CA ALA A 78 -1.29 -29.29 -14.35
C ALA A 78 -0.36 -30.29 -15.07
N LYS A 79 0.83 -30.58 -14.51
CA LYS A 79 1.72 -31.61 -15.05
C LYS A 79 1.09 -33.00 -15.02
N VAL A 80 0.45 -33.36 -13.91
CA VAL A 80 -0.24 -34.66 -13.79
C VAL A 80 -1.35 -34.75 -14.81
N VAL A 81 -2.24 -33.76 -14.89
CA VAL A 81 -3.34 -33.74 -15.88
C VAL A 81 -2.84 -33.82 -17.31
N ASN A 82 -1.77 -33.10 -17.65
CA ASN A 82 -1.18 -33.18 -18.99
C ASN A 82 -0.60 -34.58 -19.29
N SER A 83 -0.18 -35.31 -18.27
CA SER A 83 0.40 -36.66 -18.41
C SER A 83 -0.63 -37.80 -18.37
N THR A 84 -1.62 -37.72 -17.48
CA THR A 84 -2.60 -38.80 -17.22
C THR A 84 -3.97 -38.53 -17.84
N LYS A 85 -4.23 -37.28 -18.28
CA LYS A 85 -5.55 -36.78 -18.72
C LYS A 85 -6.67 -36.98 -17.70
N MET A 86 -6.35 -37.30 -16.44
CA MET A 86 -7.31 -37.54 -15.38
C MET A 86 -6.91 -36.81 -14.11
N LEU A 87 -7.90 -36.20 -13.46
CA LEU A 87 -7.78 -35.62 -12.13
C LEU A 87 -8.26 -36.64 -11.10
N THR A 88 -7.52 -36.76 -10.00
CA THR A 88 -7.98 -37.49 -8.82
C THR A 88 -8.87 -36.60 -7.94
N ASP A 89 -9.72 -37.20 -7.12
CA ASP A 89 -10.58 -36.47 -6.17
C ASP A 89 -9.78 -35.59 -5.20
N GLU A 90 -8.59 -36.04 -4.80
CA GLU A 90 -7.66 -35.28 -3.96
C GLU A 90 -7.14 -34.01 -4.65
N GLN A 91 -6.81 -34.10 -5.94
CA GLN A 91 -6.39 -32.95 -6.74
C GLN A 91 -7.55 -31.98 -6.97
N PHE A 92 -8.76 -32.50 -7.16
CA PHE A 92 -9.97 -31.68 -7.28
C PHE A 92 -10.26 -30.90 -5.99
N SER A 93 -10.17 -31.56 -4.84
CA SER A 93 -10.28 -30.92 -3.52
C SER A 93 -9.22 -29.84 -3.30
N THR A 94 -7.99 -30.10 -3.75
CA THR A 94 -6.88 -29.14 -3.68
C THR A 94 -7.16 -27.89 -4.54
N LEU A 95 -7.66 -28.06 -5.77
CA LEU A 95 -8.06 -26.94 -6.63
C LEU A 95 -9.18 -26.10 -6.00
N ALA A 96 -10.20 -26.75 -5.43
CA ALA A 96 -11.30 -26.05 -4.75
C ALA A 96 -10.82 -25.29 -3.50
N SER A 97 -9.82 -25.83 -2.77
CA SER A 97 -9.18 -25.14 -1.65
C SER A 97 -8.41 -23.89 -2.11
N ILE A 98 -7.67 -23.99 -3.21
CA ILE A 98 -6.91 -22.87 -3.79
C ILE A 98 -7.86 -21.75 -4.24
N GLY A 99 -8.94 -22.09 -4.94
CA GLY A 99 -9.95 -21.10 -5.37
C GLY A 99 -10.53 -20.29 -4.21
N ARG A 100 -10.95 -20.97 -3.13
CA ARG A 100 -11.46 -20.31 -1.91
C ARG A 100 -10.44 -19.41 -1.23
N ASN A 101 -9.15 -19.78 -1.26
CA ASN A 101 -8.10 -18.97 -0.65
C ASN A 101 -7.78 -17.72 -1.47
N ILE A 102 -7.82 -17.81 -2.80
CA ILE A 102 -7.66 -16.65 -3.69
C ILE A 102 -8.82 -15.67 -3.50
N GLU A 103 -10.06 -16.17 -3.45
CA GLU A 103 -11.26 -15.36 -3.24
C GLU A 103 -11.21 -14.60 -1.89
N LYS A 104 -10.78 -15.27 -0.82
CA LYS A 104 -10.53 -14.63 0.49
C LYS A 104 -9.46 -13.53 0.41
N LEU A 105 -8.39 -13.75 -0.35
CA LEU A 105 -7.33 -12.75 -0.51
C LEU A 105 -7.83 -11.52 -1.27
N ILE A 106 -8.60 -11.73 -2.35
CA ILE A 106 -9.23 -10.66 -3.12
C ILE A 106 -10.12 -9.80 -2.21
N HIS A 107 -11.00 -10.44 -1.43
CA HIS A 107 -11.85 -9.71 -0.49
C HIS A 107 -11.09 -8.92 0.58
N LEU A 108 -9.97 -9.46 1.09
CA LEU A 108 -9.12 -8.72 2.03
C LEU A 108 -8.51 -7.48 1.35
N LEU A 109 -8.01 -7.63 0.12
CA LEU A 109 -7.44 -6.52 -0.64
C LEU A 109 -8.50 -5.45 -0.97
N GLU A 110 -9.70 -5.86 -1.37
CA GLU A 110 -10.84 -4.96 -1.62
C GLU A 110 -11.27 -4.21 -0.35
N ALA A 111 -11.40 -4.90 0.77
CA ALA A 111 -11.78 -4.30 2.05
C ALA A 111 -10.76 -3.25 2.52
N HIS A 112 -9.47 -3.52 2.31
CA HIS A 112 -8.41 -2.55 2.60
C HIS A 112 -8.41 -1.37 1.61
N THR A 113 -8.77 -1.61 0.35
CA THR A 113 -8.86 -0.56 -0.68
C THR A 113 -10.08 0.36 -0.44
N GLN A 114 -11.27 -0.19 -0.16
CA GLN A 114 -12.48 0.59 0.16
C GLN A 114 -12.35 1.37 1.48
N ARG A 115 -11.68 0.81 2.48
CA ARG A 115 -11.37 1.53 3.73
C ARG A 115 -10.48 2.76 3.47
N THR A 116 -9.67 2.74 2.41
CA THR A 116 -8.83 3.85 2.00
C THR A 116 -9.62 4.95 1.27
N GLU A 117 -10.69 4.60 0.55
CA GLU A 117 -11.60 5.53 -0.13
C GLU A 117 -12.54 6.27 0.84
N LEU A 118 -13.09 5.58 1.84
CA LEU A 118 -14.01 6.20 2.82
C LEU A 118 -13.31 7.26 3.69
N VAL A 119 -12.01 7.14 3.91
CA VAL A 119 -11.20 8.15 4.62
C VAL A 119 -10.91 9.38 3.74
N ASN A 120 -11.13 9.30 2.43
CA ASN A 120 -10.90 10.41 1.49
C ASN A 120 -12.11 11.36 1.32
N ASN A 121 -13.26 11.05 1.93
CA ASN A 121 -14.51 11.80 1.73
C ASN A 121 -14.95 12.62 2.95
N GLN A 122 -14.02 13.23 3.71
CA GLN A 122 -14.37 14.18 4.76
C GLN A 122 -14.05 15.64 4.40
N HIS A 123 -15.10 16.22 3.80
CA HIS A 123 -15.59 17.60 3.81
C HIS A 123 -14.85 18.75 3.10
N PRO A 124 -15.57 19.51 2.23
CA PRO A 124 -15.13 20.83 1.81
C PRO A 124 -15.21 21.77 3.02
N ILE A 125 -14.07 22.36 3.39
CA ILE A 125 -14.01 23.47 4.33
C ILE A 125 -14.83 24.62 3.72
N LYS A 126 -16.01 24.90 4.30
CA LYS A 126 -16.75 26.14 4.02
C LYS A 126 -15.85 27.30 4.47
N LYS A 127 -15.45 28.14 3.51
CA LYS A 127 -14.83 29.44 3.79
C LYS A 127 -15.90 30.34 4.42
N SER A 128 -15.64 30.82 5.63
CA SER A 128 -16.23 32.05 6.19
C SER A 128 -15.25 33.19 6.01
#